data_AF-A0AA50VIA8-F1
#
_entry.id   AF-A0AA50VIA8-F1
#
_cell.length_a   1.000
_cell.length_b   1.000
_cell.length_c   1.000
_cell.angle_alpha   90.00
_cell.angle_beta   90.00
_cell.angle_gamma   90.00
#
_symmetry.space_group_name_H-M   'P 1'
#
loop_
_entity.id
_entity.type
_entity.pdbx_description
1 polymer ?
#
loop_
_entity_poly.entity_id
_entity_poly.type
_entity_poly.pdbx_seq_one_letter_code
_entity_poly.pdbx_strand_id
1 'polypeptide(L)'
;ANMIVEVPRWSNAKMEISLSEPLNPIKQDVKKGALRFVSNVFPHHGYIWNYGALPQTWENPQHIDPGTQARGDNDPIDVIEIGERVAARGDIVTVKILGTLALIDEGETDWKLIA
;
A
#
# COMPACT_ATOMS: atom_id res chain seq x y z
N ALA A 1 5.22 -9.17 11.70
CA ALA A 1 5.77 -8.91 10.35
C ALA A 1 6.51 -7.58 10.38
N ASN A 2 7.42 -7.33 9.43
CA ASN A 2 8.03 -6.00 9.26
C ASN A 2 7.31 -5.29 8.12
N MET A 3 6.71 -4.14 8.39
CA MET A 3 6.06 -3.31 7.39
C MET A 3 7.00 -2.16 7.02
N ILE A 4 7.05 -1.83 5.74
CA ILE A 4 7.68 -0.61 5.24
C ILE A 4 6.58 0.44 5.10
N VAL A 5 6.75 1.59 5.76
CA VAL A 5 5.79 2.70 5.67
C VAL A 5 6.08 3.56 4.44
N GLU A 6 5.11 3.71 3.54
CA GLU A 6 5.24 4.53 2.34
C GLU A 6 4.55 5.89 2.49
N VAL A 7 3.33 5.85 3.04
CA VAL A 7 2.46 7.01 3.20
C VAL A 7 2.09 7.19 4.67
N PRO A 8 2.62 8.24 5.34
CA PRO A 8 2.21 8.61 6.69
C PRO A 8 0.71 8.93 6.76
N ARG A 9 0.07 8.57 7.88
CA ARG A 9 -1.34 8.91 8.13
C ARG A 9 -1.59 10.42 7.98
N TRP A 10 -2.73 10.75 7.38
CA TRP A 10 -3.24 12.09 7.05
C TRP A 10 -2.38 12.86 6.03
N SER A 11 -1.61 12.15 5.21
CA SER A 11 -0.93 12.72 4.05
C SER A 11 -1.61 12.31 2.73
N ASN A 12 -1.37 13.07 1.67
CA ASN A 12 -2.05 12.89 0.37
C ASN A 12 -1.12 12.41 -0.75
N ALA A 13 0.20 12.62 -0.62
CA ALA A 13 1.14 12.23 -1.67
C ALA A 13 1.12 10.70 -1.81
N LYS A 14 0.79 10.19 -3.01
CA LYS A 14 0.83 8.75 -3.26
C LYS A 14 2.29 8.33 -3.43
N MET A 15 2.80 7.60 -2.46
CA MET A 15 4.18 7.13 -2.42
C MET A 15 4.18 5.63 -2.51
N GLU A 16 5.16 5.09 -3.23
CA GLU A 16 5.25 3.66 -3.49
C GLU A 16 6.72 3.25 -3.65
N ILE A 17 7.04 2.03 -3.23
CA ILE A 17 8.30 1.35 -3.52
C ILE A 17 8.41 1.20 -5.04
N SER A 18 9.48 1.72 -5.63
CA SER A 18 9.71 1.58 -7.07
C SER A 18 10.13 0.15 -7.43
N LEU A 19 9.33 -0.55 -8.22
CA LEU A 19 9.68 -1.89 -8.72
C LEU A 19 10.76 -1.88 -9.82
N SER A 20 10.95 -0.74 -10.47
CA SER A 20 11.79 -0.62 -11.68
C SER A 20 13.20 -0.07 -11.42
N GLU A 21 13.42 0.54 -10.26
CA GLU A 21 14.70 1.18 -9.93
C GLU A 21 15.55 0.29 -9.01
N PRO A 22 16.88 0.26 -9.20
CA PRO A 22 17.77 -0.49 -8.31
C PRO A 22 17.59 -0.07 -6.85
N LEU A 23 17.58 -1.06 -5.94
CA LEU A 23 17.35 -0.88 -4.50
C LEU A 23 15.94 -0.39 -4.12
N ASN A 24 15.02 -0.32 -5.09
CA ASN A 24 13.59 -0.08 -4.88
C ASN A 24 13.27 1.11 -3.97
N PRO A 25 13.74 2.34 -4.28
CA PRO A 25 13.47 3.52 -3.47
C PRO A 25 11.97 3.84 -3.43
N ILE A 26 11.50 4.41 -2.31
CA ILE A 26 10.15 4.97 -2.22
C ILE A 26 10.12 6.29 -2.98
N LYS A 27 9.24 6.40 -3.98
CA LYS A 27 9.06 7.60 -4.81
C LYS A 27 7.59 7.95 -4.93
N GLN A 28 7.31 9.21 -5.30
CA GLN A 28 5.94 9.63 -5.53
C GLN A 28 5.48 9.14 -6.91
N ASP A 29 4.28 8.55 -6.97
CA ASP A 29 3.64 8.15 -8.21
C ASP A 29 3.44 9.38 -9.12
N VAL A 30 3.63 9.20 -10.43
CA VAL A 30 3.46 10.23 -11.46
C VAL A 30 2.37 9.80 -12.42
N LYS A 31 1.22 10.48 -12.36
CA LYS A 31 0.08 10.22 -13.27
C LYS A 31 -0.06 11.37 -14.26
N LYS A 32 -0.04 11.06 -15.55
CA LYS A 32 -0.14 12.06 -16.65
C LYS A 32 0.93 13.17 -16.57
N GLY A 33 2.15 12.82 -16.17
CA GLY A 33 3.28 13.74 -16.07
C GLY A 33 3.26 14.66 -14.84
N ALA A 34 2.31 14.51 -13.93
CA ALA A 34 2.22 15.26 -12.68
C ALA A 34 2.31 14.32 -11.47
N LEU A 35 2.85 14.85 -10.36
CA LEU A 35 2.89 14.16 -9.07
C LEU A 35 1.46 13.83 -8.61
N ARG A 36 1.21 12.56 -8.27
CA ARG A 36 -0.12 12.09 -7.86
C ARG A 36 -0.36 12.38 -6.39
N PHE A 37 -1.55 12.92 -6.11
CA PHE A 37 -2.09 13.09 -4.77
C PHE A 37 -3.45 12.41 -4.69
N VAL A 38 -3.67 11.63 -3.64
CA VAL A 38 -4.99 11.09 -3.31
C VAL A 38 -5.86 12.23 -2.78
N SER A 39 -7.10 12.30 -3.27
CA SER A 39 -8.06 13.34 -2.89
C SER A 39 -8.67 13.07 -1.52
N ASN A 40 -9.05 14.13 -0.81
CA ASN A 40 -9.85 14.00 0.41
C ASN A 40 -11.29 13.65 0.04
N VAL A 41 -11.78 12.52 0.54
CA VAL A 41 -13.18 12.09 0.41
C VAL A 41 -13.83 12.23 1.77
N PHE A 42 -14.80 13.13 1.91
CA PHE A 42 -15.44 13.41 3.20
C PHE A 42 -15.97 12.13 3.87
N PRO A 43 -15.73 11.91 5.19
CA PRO A 43 -15.13 12.83 6.17
C PRO A 43 -13.60 12.68 6.34
N HIS A 44 -12.92 12.00 5.42
CA HIS A 44 -11.53 11.60 5.56
C HIS A 44 -10.55 12.66 5.05
N HIS A 45 -9.35 12.68 5.64
CA HIS A 45 -8.21 13.49 5.24
C HIS A 45 -7.06 12.58 4.82
N GLY A 46 -6.73 12.56 3.53
CA GLY A 46 -5.67 11.75 2.95
C GLY A 46 -5.85 10.26 3.25
N TYR A 47 -4.73 9.57 3.45
CA TYR A 47 -4.72 8.22 3.98
C TYR A 47 -5.05 8.25 5.47
N ILE A 48 -6.10 7.56 5.91
CA ILE A 48 -6.53 7.58 7.32
C ILE A 48 -5.76 6.59 8.23
N TRP A 49 -4.71 5.95 7.70
CA TRP A 49 -3.81 5.03 8.39
C TRP A 49 -2.37 5.27 7.95
N ASN A 50 -1.38 4.71 8.67
CA ASN A 50 -0.06 4.56 8.07
C ASN A 50 -0.18 3.45 7.03
N TYR A 51 0.23 3.73 5.80
CA TYR A 51 0.04 2.85 4.67
C TYR A 51 1.39 2.48 4.07
N GLY A 52 1.51 1.26 3.59
CA GLY A 52 2.68 0.76 2.90
C GLY A 52 2.54 -0.74 2.66
N ALA A 53 3.64 -1.49 2.68
CA ALA A 53 3.62 -2.89 2.27
C ALA A 53 4.51 -3.80 3.13
N LEU A 54 4.33 -5.12 3.00
CA LEU A 54 5.29 -6.10 3.51
C LEU A 54 6.38 -6.38 2.47
N PRO A 55 7.68 -6.24 2.81
CA PRO A 55 8.75 -6.64 1.92
C PRO A 55 8.75 -8.15 1.69
N GLN A 56 9.38 -8.60 0.60
CA GLN A 56 9.49 -10.02 0.23
C GLN A 56 8.13 -10.71 0.00
N THR A 57 7.13 -9.93 -0.42
CA THR A 57 5.83 -10.41 -0.87
C THR A 57 5.57 -9.92 -2.29
N TRP A 58 4.64 -10.56 -2.99
CA TRP A 58 4.26 -10.20 -4.34
C TRP A 58 2.88 -10.75 -4.70
N GLU A 59 1.97 -9.88 -5.07
CA GLU A 59 0.66 -10.17 -5.66
C GLU A 59 0.86 -10.58 -7.12
N ASN A 60 1.10 -11.87 -7.35
CA ASN A 60 1.48 -12.38 -8.66
C ASN A 60 0.39 -12.14 -9.74
N PRO A 61 0.64 -11.35 -10.80
CA PRO A 61 -0.34 -11.04 -11.84
C PRO A 61 -0.61 -12.22 -12.79
N GLN A 62 0.19 -13.29 -12.73
CA GLN A 62 -0.08 -14.54 -13.44
C GLN A 62 -1.00 -15.49 -12.66
N HIS A 63 -1.22 -15.26 -11.37
CA HIS A 63 -2.09 -16.07 -10.52
C HIS A 63 -3.50 -15.46 -10.46
N ILE A 64 -4.54 -16.30 -10.61
CA ILE A 64 -5.93 -15.89 -10.35
C ILE A 64 -6.29 -16.37 -8.94
N ASP A 65 -6.56 -15.43 -8.05
CA ASP A 65 -6.94 -15.75 -6.68
C ASP A 65 -8.35 -16.35 -6.64
N PRO A 66 -8.57 -17.48 -5.94
CA PRO A 66 -9.88 -18.14 -5.92
C PRO A 66 -10.94 -17.38 -5.12
N GLY A 67 -10.56 -16.48 -4.21
CA GLY A 67 -11.49 -15.66 -3.42
C GLY A 67 -12.01 -14.45 -4.18
N THR A 68 -11.17 -13.81 -4.98
CA THR A 68 -11.53 -12.61 -5.76
C THR A 68 -11.90 -12.91 -7.22
N GLN A 69 -11.45 -14.05 -7.75
CA GLN A 69 -11.51 -14.39 -9.18
C GLN A 69 -10.75 -13.40 -10.09
N ALA A 70 -9.78 -12.68 -9.51
CA ALA A 70 -8.96 -11.67 -10.20
C ALA A 70 -7.46 -12.00 -10.12
N ARG A 71 -6.67 -11.40 -11.02
CA ARG A 71 -5.20 -11.51 -11.02
C ARG A 71 -4.59 -10.56 -9.99
N GLY A 72 -3.44 -10.89 -9.40
CA GLY A 72 -2.72 -9.96 -8.52
C GLY A 72 -2.32 -8.66 -9.24
N ASP A 73 -2.20 -7.57 -8.50
CA ASP A 73 -1.87 -6.21 -8.99
C ASP A 73 -0.39 -5.99 -9.31
N ASN A 74 0.45 -7.03 -9.15
CA ASN A 74 1.88 -7.03 -9.40
C ASN A 74 2.75 -6.25 -8.39
N ASP A 75 2.19 -5.83 -7.25
CA ASP A 75 2.91 -5.13 -6.19
C ASP A 75 3.16 -6.02 -4.95
N PRO A 76 4.01 -5.59 -3.99
CA PRO A 76 4.07 -6.24 -2.67
C PRO A 76 2.73 -6.06 -1.94
N ILE A 77 2.36 -7.02 -1.09
CA ILE A 77 1.07 -7.00 -0.40
C ILE A 77 0.96 -5.78 0.53
N ASP A 78 -0.18 -5.09 0.43
CA ASP A 78 -0.42 -3.84 1.14
C ASP A 78 -0.78 -4.05 2.62
N VAL A 79 -0.44 -3.04 3.43
CA VAL A 79 -0.67 -3.02 4.87
C VAL A 79 -1.26 -1.68 5.30
N ILE A 80 -2.33 -1.78 6.06
CA ILE A 80 -3.00 -0.72 6.78
C ILE A 80 -2.63 -0.84 8.25
N GLU A 81 -1.73 0.01 8.73
CA GLU A 81 -1.30 0.02 10.13
C GLU A 81 -2.14 1.02 10.95
N ILE A 82 -2.78 0.51 12.00
CA ILE A 82 -3.87 1.21 12.70
C ILE A 82 -3.49 1.79 14.07
N GLY A 83 -2.22 1.76 14.45
CA GLY A 83 -1.73 2.28 15.72
C GLY A 83 -1.83 3.81 15.82
N GLU A 84 -1.66 4.33 17.03
CA GLU A 84 -1.81 5.78 17.30
C GLU A 84 -0.68 6.64 16.73
N ARG A 85 0.52 6.10 16.54
CA ARG A 85 1.67 6.87 16.02
C ARG A 85 1.45 7.22 14.55
N VAL A 86 1.81 8.44 14.15
CA VAL A 86 2.00 8.76 12.71
C VAL A 86 3.44 8.43 12.38
N ALA A 87 3.67 7.37 11.60
CA ALA A 87 5.01 6.91 11.25
C ALA A 87 5.60 7.76 10.12
N ALA A 88 6.93 7.82 10.05
CA ALA A 88 7.62 8.52 8.97
C ALA A 88 7.70 7.61 7.74
N ARG A 89 7.74 8.22 6.55
CA ARG A 89 8.01 7.49 5.31
C ARG A 89 9.37 6.83 5.37
N GLY A 90 9.44 5.56 4.98
CA GLY A 90 10.63 4.73 5.03
C GLY A 90 10.87 4.08 6.40
N ASP A 91 10.05 4.36 7.41
CA ASP A 91 10.11 3.63 8.68
C ASP A 91 9.85 2.14 8.42
N ILE A 92 10.65 1.29 9.05
CA ILE A 92 10.38 -0.15 9.16
C ILE A 92 9.78 -0.39 10.54
N VAL A 93 8.51 -0.80 10.58
CA VAL A 93 7.76 -1.00 11.82
C VAL A 93 7.38 -2.47 12.00
N THR A 94 7.55 -2.99 13.22
CA THR A 94 7.09 -4.34 13.54
C THR A 94 5.61 -4.31 13.86
N VAL A 95 4.82 -5.04 13.08
CA VAL A 95 3.35 -5.08 13.19
C VAL A 95 2.84 -6.50 13.45
N LYS A 96 1.62 -6.60 14.00
CA LYS A 96 0.91 -7.87 14.21
C LYS A 96 -0.30 -7.91 13.30
N ILE A 97 -0.34 -8.85 12.37
CA ILE A 97 -1.48 -9.00 11.45
C ILE A 97 -2.74 -9.39 12.24
N LEU A 98 -3.81 -8.62 12.04
CA LEU A 98 -5.11 -8.79 12.69
C LEU A 98 -6.15 -9.40 11.76
N GLY A 99 -6.02 -9.16 10.45
CA GLY A 99 -6.95 -9.62 9.43
C GLY A 99 -6.57 -9.09 8.05
N THR A 100 -7.47 -9.24 7.09
CA THR A 100 -7.29 -8.74 5.72
C THR A 100 -8.63 -8.35 5.10
N LEU A 101 -8.59 -7.45 4.13
CA LEU A 101 -9.69 -7.12 3.22
C LEU A 101 -9.30 -7.51 1.80
N ALA A 102 -10.20 -8.21 1.11
CA ALA A 102 -10.07 -8.51 -0.32
C ALA A 102 -10.58 -7.33 -1.15
N LEU A 103 -9.72 -6.35 -1.46
CA LEU A 103 -10.08 -5.30 -2.42
C LEU A 103 -9.91 -5.85 -3.84
N ILE A 104 -10.84 -5.48 -4.72
CA ILE A 104 -10.67 -5.61 -6.16
C ILE A 104 -10.46 -4.18 -6.69
N ASP A 105 -9.21 -3.78 -6.93
CA ASP A 105 -8.88 -2.45 -7.46
C ASP A 105 -8.73 -2.52 -8.98
N GLU A 106 -9.53 -1.73 -9.69
CA GLU A 106 -9.59 -1.71 -11.16
C GLU A 106 -9.64 -3.11 -11.87
N GLY A 107 -10.11 -4.15 -11.16
CA GLY A 107 -10.22 -5.52 -11.67
C GLY A 107 -9.09 -6.47 -11.25
N GLU A 108 -8.17 -6.01 -10.40
CA GLU A 108 -7.03 -6.76 -9.87
C GLU A 108 -7.25 -7.08 -8.38
N THR A 109 -6.72 -8.22 -7.93
CA THR A 109 -6.66 -8.62 -6.52
C THR A 109 -5.64 -7.75 -5.82
N ASP A 110 -6.10 -7.06 -4.78
CA ASP A 110 -5.31 -6.10 -4.03
C ASP A 110 -5.59 -6.32 -2.53
N TRP A 111 -4.88 -7.24 -1.90
CA TRP A 111 -5.12 -7.58 -0.50
C TRP A 111 -4.64 -6.45 0.42
N LYS A 112 -5.54 -5.96 1.29
CA LYS A 112 -5.19 -4.98 2.33
C LYS A 112 -5.10 -5.67 3.70
N LEU A 113 -3.88 -5.96 4.15
CA LEU A 113 -3.67 -6.48 5.51
C LEU A 113 -3.98 -5.41 6.54
N ILE A 114 -4.68 -5.78 7.62
CA ILE A 114 -4.93 -4.89 8.77
C ILE A 114 -3.92 -5.28 9.86
N ALA A 115 -3.14 -4.31 10.34
CA ALA A 115 -2.04 -4.57 11.27
C ALA A 115 -1.85 -3.52 12.36
#